data_AF-A0A958HWF8-F1
#
_entry.id   AF-A0A958HWF8-F1
#
_cell.length_a   1.000
_cell.length_b   1.000
_cell.length_c   1.000
_cell.angle_alpha   90.00
_cell.angle_beta   90.00
_cell.angle_gamma   90.00
#
_symmetry.space_group_name_H-M   'P 1'
#
loop_
_entity.id
_entity.type
_entity.pdbx_description
1 polymer ?
#
loop_
_entity_poly.entity_id
_entity_poly.type
_entity_poly.pdbx_seq_one_letter_code
_entity_poly.pdbx_strand_id
1 'polypeptide(L)'
;MKRANTTGRQLLLLWAILASLCAQPLLAGDEDSDTWPQYRGKYRDGISHSKDLLPSWPAEGPREVWRVAVGPGFSGISLSGDR
;
A
#
# COMPACT_ATOMS: atom_id res chain seq x y z
N MET A 1 56.29 4.76 8.93
CA MET A 1 55.17 4.78 7.96
C MET A 1 53.86 4.64 8.74
N LYS A 2 52.95 5.61 8.58
CA LYS A 2 51.78 5.84 9.45
C LYS A 2 50.68 4.81 9.17
N ARG A 3 50.31 3.97 10.15
CA ARG A 3 49.10 3.14 10.07
C ARG A 3 47.89 4.05 10.29
N ALA A 4 47.37 4.61 9.21
CA ALA A 4 46.26 5.55 9.23
C ALA A 4 44.93 4.81 9.47
N ASN A 5 44.39 4.93 10.68
CA ASN A 5 42.99 5.24 11.02
C ASN A 5 41.84 4.48 10.30
N THR A 6 42.06 3.31 9.70
CA THR A 6 41.05 2.56 8.94
C THR A 6 39.86 2.13 9.81
N THR A 7 40.11 1.77 11.07
CA THR A 7 39.10 1.27 12.01
C THR A 7 38.03 2.32 12.33
N GLY A 8 38.41 3.59 12.53
CA GLY A 8 37.46 4.67 12.80
C GLY A 8 36.59 4.99 11.59
N ARG A 9 37.15 4.91 10.38
CA ARG A 9 36.40 5.11 9.13
C ARG A 9 35.39 3.98 8.89
N GLN A 10 35.75 2.74 9.21
CA GLN A 10 34.84 1.59 9.08
C GLN A 10 33.67 1.65 10.09
N LEU A 11 33.93 2.07 11.33
CA LEU A 11 32.88 2.27 12.34
C LEU A 11 31.92 3.39 11.96
N LEU A 12 32.41 4.51 11.42
CA LEU A 12 31.57 5.61 10.94
C LEU A 12 30.72 5.19 9.73
N LEU A 13 31.26 4.38 8.82
CA LEU A 13 30.51 3.85 7.68
C LEU A 13 29.42 2.86 8.13
N LEU A 14 29.71 1.98 9.10
CA LEU A 14 28.71 1.07 9.67
C LEU A 14 27.59 1.82 10.38
N TRP A 15 27.92 2.88 11.14
CA TRP A 15 26.93 3.75 11.76
C TRP A 15 26.07 4.49 10.73
N ALA A 16 26.65 4.99 9.65
CA ALA A 16 25.91 5.64 8.57
C ALA A 16 24.97 4.66 7.84
N ILE A 17 25.40 3.41 7.63
CA ILE A 17 24.56 2.36 7.02
C ILE A 17 23.42 1.96 7.96
N LEU A 18 23.67 1.78 9.26
CA LEU A 18 22.61 1.47 10.24
C LEU A 18 21.60 2.61 10.37
N ALA A 19 22.06 3.87 10.40
CA ALA A 19 21.17 5.03 10.43
C ALA A 19 20.33 5.13 9.15
N SER A 20 20.91 4.82 7.99
CA SER A 20 20.20 4.80 6.71
C SER A 20 19.19 3.64 6.60
N LEU A 21 19.42 2.51 7.25
CA LEU A 21 18.49 1.37 7.28
C LEU A 21 17.28 1.61 8.21
N CYS A 22 17.46 2.38 9.28
CA CYS A 22 16.36 2.78 10.18
C CYS A 22 15.49 3.92 9.63
N ALA A 23 16.03 4.74 8.71
CA ALA A 23 15.35 5.90 8.14
C ALA A 23 14.55 5.58 6.87
N GLN A 24 14.31 4.31 6.55
CA GLN A 24 13.49 3.98 5.39
C GLN A 24 12.06 4.46 5.66
N PRO A 25 11.50 5.37 4.85
CA PRO A 25 10.10 5.71 4.97
C PRO A 25 9.30 4.42 4.73
N LEU A 26 8.49 4.03 5.71
CA LEU A 26 7.39 3.12 5.45
C LEU A 26 6.54 3.84 4.40
N LEU A 27 6.60 3.38 3.15
CA LEU A 27 5.77 3.89 2.06
C LEU A 27 4.32 3.65 2.48
N ALA A 28 3.76 4.59 3.24
CA ALA A 28 2.33 4.72 3.40
C ALA A 28 1.82 5.07 2.01
N GLY A 29 1.23 4.08 1.36
CA GLY A 29 0.63 4.23 0.04
C GLY A 29 -0.33 5.42 0.00
N ASP A 30 -0.39 6.02 -1.18
CA ASP A 30 -1.11 7.24 -1.54
C ASP A 30 -2.29 7.59 -0.62
N GLU A 31 -2.20 8.75 0.03
CA GLU A 31 -3.28 9.31 0.85
C GLU A 31 -4.49 9.77 0.03
N ASP A 32 -4.38 9.82 -1.30
CA ASP A 32 -5.35 10.46 -2.20
C ASP A 32 -6.24 9.49 -3.01
N SER A 33 -5.96 8.18 -2.99
CA SER A 33 -6.84 7.19 -3.60
C SER A 33 -7.73 6.52 -2.54
N ASP A 34 -8.97 6.18 -2.88
CA ASP A 34 -9.93 5.43 -2.04
C ASP A 34 -9.49 3.99 -1.79
N THR A 35 -8.26 3.83 -1.32
CA THR A 35 -7.61 2.55 -1.14
C THR A 35 -8.28 1.78 -0.02
N TRP A 36 -8.33 0.46 -0.21
CA TRP A 36 -8.86 -0.47 0.79
C TRP A 36 -7.74 -1.42 1.25
N PRO A 37 -6.75 -0.90 1.99
CA PRO A 37 -5.51 -1.62 2.27
C PRO A 37 -5.66 -2.72 3.33
N GLN A 38 -6.75 -2.74 4.09
CA GLN A 38 -6.94 -3.64 5.23
C GLN A 38 -8.39 -4.08 5.39
N TYR A 39 -8.64 -5.08 6.26
CA TYR A 39 -9.99 -5.53 6.57
C TYR A 39 -10.85 -4.35 7.08
N ARG A 40 -12.00 -4.16 6.43
CA ARG A 40 -12.93 -3.03 6.63
C ARG A 40 -12.38 -1.65 6.24
N GLY A 41 -11.35 -1.58 5.40
CA GLY A 41 -10.85 -0.33 4.80
C GLY A 41 -9.96 0.48 5.74
N LYS A 42 -9.51 1.66 5.26
CA LYS A 42 -8.60 2.57 5.97
C LYS A 42 -9.09 2.87 7.40
N TYR A 43 -10.39 3.13 7.58
CA TYR A 43 -11.00 3.48 8.86
C TYR A 43 -11.57 2.28 9.64
N ARG A 44 -11.50 1.06 9.08
CA ARG A 44 -12.01 -0.18 9.68
C ARG A 44 -13.51 -0.18 9.96
N ASP A 45 -14.26 0.72 9.32
CA ASP A 45 -15.71 0.84 9.45
C ASP A 45 -16.47 0.01 8.41
N GLY A 46 -15.83 -0.36 7.29
CA GLY A 46 -16.45 -1.06 6.19
C GLY A 46 -17.22 -0.14 5.25
N ILE A 47 -16.90 1.16 5.23
CA ILE A 47 -17.53 2.16 4.37
C ILE A 47 -16.51 2.59 3.30
N SER A 48 -16.94 2.61 2.03
CA SER A 48 -16.18 3.25 0.95
C SER A 48 -16.51 4.74 0.95
N HIS A 49 -15.47 5.58 0.97
CA HIS A 49 -15.60 7.04 0.94
C HIS A 49 -15.52 7.62 -0.48
N SER A 50 -15.67 6.76 -1.48
CA SER A 50 -15.52 7.13 -2.88
C SER A 50 -16.52 8.17 -3.34
N LYS A 51 -15.98 9.12 -4.12
CA LYS A 51 -16.74 10.21 -4.74
C LYS A 51 -16.95 9.90 -6.22
N ASP A 52 -17.79 10.71 -6.86
CA ASP A 52 -18.01 10.66 -8.32
C ASP A 52 -18.52 9.30 -8.86
N LEU A 53 -19.26 8.56 -8.03
CA LEU A 53 -19.98 7.36 -8.45
C LEU A 53 -21.15 7.73 -9.37
N LEU A 54 -21.50 6.80 -10.27
CA LEU A 54 -22.68 6.92 -11.12
C LEU A 54 -23.94 7.09 -10.25
N PRO A 55 -24.80 8.10 -10.51
CA PRO A 55 -26.02 8.32 -9.74
C PRO A 55 -27.07 7.23 -10.00
N SER A 56 -26.98 6.54 -11.13
CA SER A 56 -27.83 5.40 -11.48
C SER A 56 -27.10 4.49 -12.46
N TRP A 57 -27.43 3.20 -12.41
CA TRP A 57 -26.97 2.22 -13.39
C TRP A 57 -27.81 2.30 -14.67
N PRO A 58 -27.23 1.99 -15.85
CA PRO A 58 -27.99 1.72 -17.06
C PRO A 58 -29.00 0.59 -16.86
N ALA A 59 -30.05 0.53 -17.70
CA ALA A 59 -31.07 -0.51 -17.62
C ALA A 59 -30.49 -1.92 -17.80
N GLU A 60 -29.50 -2.05 -18.68
CA GLU A 60 -28.73 -3.25 -18.94
C GLU A 60 -27.66 -3.56 -17.86
N GLY A 61 -27.44 -2.62 -16.92
CA GLY A 61 -26.44 -2.74 -15.87
C GLY A 61 -25.00 -2.41 -16.32
N PRO A 62 -24.03 -2.47 -15.39
CA PRO A 62 -22.63 -2.30 -15.74
C PRO A 62 -22.12 -3.43 -16.63
N ARG A 63 -21.20 -3.07 -17.53
CA ARG A 63 -20.45 -4.06 -18.31
C ARG A 63 -19.60 -4.92 -17.38
N GLU A 64 -19.75 -6.23 -17.48
CA GLU A 64 -18.86 -7.20 -16.85
C GLU A 64 -17.49 -7.19 -17.54
N VAL A 65 -16.43 -6.91 -16.77
CA VAL A 65 -15.05 -6.92 -17.27
C VAL A 65 -14.37 -8.27 -17.09
N TRP A 66 -14.72 -9.03 -16.05
CA TRP A 66 -14.18 -10.37 -15.77
C TRP A 66 -15.04 -11.13 -14.76
N ARG A 67 -14.92 -12.46 -14.74
CA ARG A 67 -15.51 -13.36 -13.73
C ARG A 67 -14.66 -14.61 -13.56
N VAL A 68 -14.54 -15.09 -12.32
CA VAL A 68 -13.84 -16.34 -11.97
C VAL A 68 -14.61 -17.11 -10.90
N ALA A 69 -14.59 -18.45 -10.97
CA ALA A 69 -15.16 -19.31 -9.94
C ALA A 69 -14.16 -19.51 -8.79
N VAL A 70 -14.57 -19.27 -7.55
CA VAL A 70 -13.68 -19.29 -6.36
C VAL A 70 -13.99 -20.41 -5.35
N GLY A 71 -14.99 -21.26 -5.62
CA GLY A 71 -15.41 -22.32 -4.69
C GLY A 71 -16.13 -21.78 -3.44
N PRO A 72 -16.37 -22.62 -2.42
CA PRO A 72 -16.99 -22.21 -1.17
C PRO A 72 -16.02 -21.41 -0.28
N GLY A 73 -16.47 -20.27 0.26
CA GLY A 73 -15.67 -19.44 1.16
C GLY A 73 -16.35 -18.11 1.50
N PHE A 74 -15.67 -17.29 2.30
CA PHE A 74 -16.06 -15.91 2.58
C PHE A 74 -15.18 -14.97 1.75
N SER A 75 -15.80 -14.03 1.03
CA SER A 75 -15.09 -13.02 0.25
C SER A 75 -15.17 -11.65 0.92
N GLY A 76 -14.14 -10.83 0.73
CA GLY A 76 -14.12 -9.41 1.07
C GLY A 76 -13.56 -8.58 -0.08
N ILE A 77 -13.76 -7.27 -0.03
CA ILE A 77 -13.23 -6.34 -1.02
C ILE A 77 -11.80 -5.96 -0.63
N SER A 78 -10.90 -5.93 -1.61
CA SER A 78 -9.57 -5.31 -1.49
C SER A 78 -9.32 -4.50 -2.77
N LEU A 79 -8.88 -3.26 -2.60
CA LEU A 79 -8.62 -2.32 -3.68
C LEU A 79 -7.25 -1.68 -3.47
N SER A 80 -6.42 -1.71 -4.51
CA SER A 80 -5.10 -1.09 -4.55
C SER A 80 -4.89 -0.43 -5.91
N GLY A 81 -4.43 0.82 -5.94
CA GLY A 81 -4.28 1.60 -7.17
C GLY A 81 -5.61 2.22 -7.65
N ASP A 82 -5.61 2.70 -8.89
CA ASP A 82 -6.66 3.61 -9.41
C ASP A 82 -7.70 2.93 -10.32
N ARG A 83 -7.78 1.59 -10.39
CA ARG A 83 -8.69 0.88 -11.32
C ARG A 83 -9.18 -0.47 -10.84
#